data_AF-A0A3C0FXH9-F1
#
_entry.id   AF-A0A3C0FXH9-F1
#
_cell.length_a   1.000
_cell.length_b   1.000
_cell.length_c   1.000
_cell.angle_alpha   90.00
_cell.angle_beta   90.00
_cell.angle_gamma   90.00
#
_symmetry.space_group_name_H-M   'P 1'
#
loop_
_entity.id
_entity.type
_entity.pdbx_description
1 polymer ?
#
loop_
_entity_poly.entity_id
_entity_poly.type
_entity_poly.pdbx_seq_one_letter_code
_entity_poly.pdbx_strand_id
1 'polypeptide(L)'
;VTIDQVMAAAGLTRGGFYAHFKNKEALFVACVENGMSLLSSPVLAKLRKAELSGSDWVTSFAELYLSRVHIDNPELGCALPTLSSEVSRSGDQARAAFS
;
A
#
# COMPACT_ATOMS: atom_id res chain seq x y z
N VAL A 1 9.09 9.52 9.56
CA VAL A 1 9.66 9.89 8.24
C VAL A 1 9.54 11.40 8.02
N THR A 2 10.67 12.07 7.76
CA THR A 2 10.73 13.51 7.43
C THR A 2 10.81 13.73 5.91
N ILE A 3 10.56 14.96 5.45
CA ILE A 3 10.73 15.31 4.02
C ILE A 3 12.17 15.06 3.59
N ASP A 4 13.16 15.44 4.39
CA ASP A 4 14.58 15.26 4.05
C ASP A 4 14.94 13.78 3.88
N GLN A 5 14.38 12.90 4.71
CA GLN A 5 14.57 11.45 4.58
C GLN A 5 13.98 10.92 3.26
N VAL A 6 12.76 11.34 2.89
CA VAL A 6 12.13 10.92 1.62
C VAL A 6 12.95 11.42 0.43
N MET A 7 13.33 12.69 0.44
CA MET A 7 14.07 13.29 -0.67
C MET A 7 15.47 12.69 -0.81
N ALA A 8 16.18 12.46 0.30
CA ALA A 8 17.47 11.79 0.29
C ALA A 8 17.36 10.35 -0.28
N ALA A 9 16.33 9.60 0.12
CA ALA A 9 16.08 8.26 -0.42
C ALA A 9 15.75 8.29 -1.93
N ALA A 10 15.13 9.36 -2.41
CA ALA A 10 14.85 9.59 -3.83
C ALA A 10 16.03 10.20 -4.62
N GLY A 11 17.18 10.48 -3.98
CA GLY A 11 18.33 11.12 -4.63
C GLY A 11 18.11 12.60 -4.97
N LEU A 12 17.20 13.26 -4.27
CA LEU A 12 16.76 14.64 -4.53
C LEU A 12 16.99 15.55 -3.31
N THR A 13 17.02 16.86 -3.53
CA THR A 13 17.10 17.85 -2.45
C THR A 13 15.72 18.14 -1.86
N ARG A 14 15.66 18.72 -0.65
CA ARG A 14 14.40 19.10 0.00
C ARG A 14 13.46 19.92 -0.90
N GLY A 15 14.03 20.82 -1.72
CA GLY A 15 13.26 21.67 -2.63
C GLY A 15 12.44 20.89 -3.66
N GLY A 16 12.92 19.73 -4.09
CA GLY A 16 12.20 18.85 -5.03
C GLY A 16 10.87 18.34 -4.49
N PHE A 17 10.70 18.26 -3.16
CA PHE A 17 9.48 17.77 -2.54
C PHE A 17 8.28 18.59 -2.99
N TYR A 18 8.43 19.91 -2.98
CA TYR A 18 7.36 20.86 -3.26
C TYR A 18 7.04 20.97 -4.75
N ALA A 19 7.87 20.40 -5.64
CA ALA A 19 7.53 20.22 -7.05
C ALA A 19 6.53 19.07 -7.27
N HIS A 20 6.48 18.10 -6.36
CA HIS A 20 5.60 16.92 -6.47
C HIS A 20 4.41 16.98 -5.50
N PHE A 21 4.62 17.45 -4.27
CA PHE A 21 3.64 17.43 -3.21
C PHE A 21 3.52 18.77 -2.50
N LYS A 22 2.28 19.25 -2.32
CA LYS A 22 2.02 20.50 -1.61
C LYS A 22 2.42 20.46 -0.13
N ASN A 23 2.27 19.30 0.50
CA ASN A 23 2.58 19.07 1.91
C ASN A 23 2.73 17.55 2.19
N LYS A 24 3.03 17.20 3.44
CA LYS A 24 3.18 15.80 3.86
C LYS A 24 1.90 14.97 3.77
N GLU A 25 0.74 15.59 3.96
CA GLU A 25 -0.55 14.89 3.86
C GLU A 25 -0.80 14.45 2.41
N ALA A 26 -0.54 15.32 1.43
CA ALA A 26 -0.66 14.98 0.01
C ALA A 26 0.28 13.82 -0.39
N LEU A 27 1.50 13.78 0.16
CA LEU A 27 2.39 12.62 0.00
C LEU A 27 1.77 11.36 0.63
N PHE A 28 1.24 11.46 1.85
CA PHE A 28 0.67 10.31 2.55
C PHE A 28 -0.54 9.73 1.80
N VAL A 29 -1.45 10.58 1.29
CA VAL A 29 -2.56 10.15 0.43
C VAL A 29 -2.04 9.39 -0.79
N ALA A 30 -1.04 9.92 -1.49
CA ALA A 30 -0.46 9.24 -2.66
C ALA A 30 0.18 7.89 -2.29
N CYS A 31 0.80 7.76 -1.11
CA CYS A 31 1.30 6.48 -0.62
C CYS A 31 0.17 5.48 -0.33
N VAL A 32 -0.95 5.93 0.25
CA VAL A 32 -2.13 5.09 0.49
C VAL A 32 -2.71 4.62 -0.85
N GLU A 33 -2.92 5.51 -1.81
CA GLU A 33 -3.42 5.17 -3.15
C GLU A 33 -2.50 4.14 -3.83
N ASN A 34 -1.19 4.34 -3.77
CA ASN A 34 -0.23 3.42 -4.33
C ASN A 34 -0.30 2.04 -3.66
N GLY A 35 -0.33 2.00 -2.32
CA GLY A 35 -0.45 0.75 -1.56
C GLY A 35 -1.74 -0.01 -1.85
N MET A 36 -2.86 0.70 -1.98
CA MET A 36 -4.15 0.11 -2.35
C MET A 36 -4.13 -0.42 -3.79
N SER A 37 -3.44 0.26 -4.71
CA SER A 37 -3.26 -0.24 -6.08
C SER A 37 -2.50 -1.58 -6.12
N LEU A 38 -1.58 -1.83 -5.19
CA LEU A 38 -0.87 -3.13 -5.09
C LEU A 38 -1.81 -4.28 -4.69
N LEU A 39 -2.96 -4.00 -4.05
CA LEU A 39 -4.01 -5.00 -3.80
C LEU A 39 -4.72 -5.46 -5.09
N SER A 40 -4.54 -4.72 -6.18
CA SER A 40 -4.95 -5.13 -7.53
C SER A 40 -3.84 -5.84 -8.31
N SER A 41 -2.72 -6.18 -7.64
CA SER A 41 -1.59 -6.85 -8.30
C SER A 41 -2.02 -8.13 -9.02
N PRO A 42 -1.26 -8.56 -10.04
CA PRO A 42 -1.58 -9.77 -10.83
C PRO A 42 -1.79 -11.02 -9.97
N VAL A 43 -1.17 -11.08 -8.80
CA VAL A 43 -1.25 -12.19 -7.86
C VAL A 43 -2.65 -12.28 -7.23
N LEU A 44 -3.16 -11.19 -6.67
CA LEU A 44 -4.54 -11.13 -6.16
C LEU A 44 -5.57 -11.19 -7.30
N ALA A 45 -5.22 -10.69 -8.49
CA ALA A 45 -6.06 -10.82 -9.67
C ALA A 45 -6.26 -12.29 -10.08
N LYS A 46 -5.26 -13.17 -9.92
CA LYS A 46 -5.41 -14.62 -10.17
C LYS A 46 -6.39 -15.26 -9.20
N LEU A 47 -6.31 -14.93 -7.90
CA LEU A 47 -7.27 -15.43 -6.91
C LEU A 47 -8.70 -14.96 -7.20
N ARG A 48 -8.88 -13.70 -7.65
CA ARG A 48 -10.19 -13.19 -8.07
C ARG A 48 -10.74 -13.92 -9.30
N LYS A 49 -9.88 -14.40 -10.20
CA LYS A 49 -10.27 -15.12 -11.43
C LYS A 49 -10.46 -16.62 -11.22
N ALA A 50 -10.06 -17.17 -10.08
CA ALA A 50 -10.07 -18.62 -9.85
C ALA A 50 -11.48 -19.20 -9.63
N GLU A 51 -12.55 -18.39 -9.68
CA GLU A 51 -13.95 -18.78 -9.40
C GLU A 51 -14.14 -19.53 -8.07
N LEU A 52 -13.21 -19.35 -7.13
CA LEU A 52 -13.26 -19.96 -5.80
C LEU A 52 -14.24 -19.21 -4.91
N SER A 53 -14.92 -19.94 -4.03
CA SER A 53 -15.85 -19.37 -3.05
C SER A 53 -15.72 -20.06 -1.70
N GLY A 54 -16.31 -19.45 -0.66
CA GLY A 54 -16.33 -20.02 0.69
C GLY A 54 -14.93 -20.35 1.23
N SER A 55 -14.79 -21.55 1.81
CA SER A 55 -13.55 -22.02 2.43
C SER A 55 -12.38 -22.12 1.45
N ASP A 56 -12.65 -22.46 0.19
CA ASP A 56 -11.60 -22.70 -0.80
C ASP A 56 -10.93 -21.39 -1.20
N TRP A 57 -11.73 -20.33 -1.30
CA TRP A 57 -11.21 -18.98 -1.51
C TRP A 57 -10.36 -18.52 -0.31
N VAL A 58 -10.87 -18.71 0.91
CA VAL A 58 -10.14 -18.32 2.14
C VAL A 58 -8.81 -19.06 2.25
N THR A 59 -8.81 -20.36 1.99
CA THR A 59 -7.60 -21.20 2.04
C THR A 59 -6.59 -20.72 0.99
N SER A 60 -7.02 -20.52 -0.25
CA SER A 60 -6.13 -20.08 -1.33
C SER A 60 -5.57 -18.67 -1.07
N PHE A 61 -6.38 -17.77 -0.52
CA PHE A 61 -5.91 -16.46 -0.09
C PHE A 61 -4.91 -16.56 1.06
N ALA A 62 -5.18 -17.38 2.08
CA ALA A 62 -4.28 -17.57 3.21
C ALA A 62 -2.93 -18.17 2.78
N GLU A 63 -2.93 -19.17 1.91
CA GLU A 63 -1.70 -19.75 1.34
C GLU A 63 -0.89 -18.72 0.58
N LEU A 64 -1.54 -17.88 -0.22
CA LEU A 64 -0.88 -16.79 -0.93
C LEU A 64 -0.29 -15.75 0.02
N TYR A 65 -1.09 -15.30 0.96
CA TYR A 65 -0.78 -14.22 1.89
C TYR A 65 0.31 -14.61 2.90
N LEU A 66 0.31 -15.87 3.34
CA LEU A 66 1.29 -16.42 4.28
C LEU A 66 2.44 -17.13 3.56
N SER A 67 2.49 -17.07 2.23
CA SER A 67 3.57 -17.67 1.45
C SER A 67 4.92 -17.02 1.75
N ARG A 68 5.99 -17.79 1.54
CA ARG A 68 7.34 -17.27 1.70
C ARG A 68 7.65 -16.10 0.76
N VAL A 69 7.05 -16.09 -0.43
CA VAL A 69 7.17 -15.00 -1.39
C VAL A 69 6.61 -13.70 -0.81
N HIS A 70 5.45 -13.74 -0.15
CA HIS A 70 4.89 -12.54 0.49
C HIS A 70 5.72 -12.09 1.69
N ILE A 71 6.12 -13.04 2.54
CA ILE A 71 6.90 -12.77 3.76
C ILE A 71 8.27 -12.16 3.45
N ASP A 72 8.97 -12.67 2.43
CA ASP A 72 10.32 -12.22 2.08
C ASP A 72 10.31 -10.92 1.24
N ASN A 73 9.15 -10.45 0.77
CA ASN A 73 9.00 -9.21 -0.04
C ASN A 73 7.92 -8.28 0.55
N PRO A 74 8.11 -7.78 1.78
CA PRO A 74 7.11 -6.97 2.49
C PRO A 74 6.74 -5.66 1.76
N GLU A 75 7.62 -5.13 0.93
CA GLU A 75 7.37 -3.95 0.08
C GLU A 75 6.33 -4.19 -1.02
N LEU A 76 6.07 -5.44 -1.37
CA LEU A 76 5.00 -5.87 -2.28
C LEU A 76 3.76 -6.38 -1.51
N GLY A 77 3.80 -6.28 -0.19
CA GLY A 77 2.78 -6.80 0.71
C GLY A 77 1.46 -6.02 0.67
N CYS A 78 0.49 -6.52 1.44
CA CYS A 78 -0.82 -5.89 1.54
C CYS A 78 -0.76 -4.61 2.36
N ALA A 79 -1.22 -3.50 1.78
CA ALA A 79 -1.25 -2.21 2.48
C ALA A 79 -2.30 -2.15 3.60
N LEU A 80 -3.33 -3.02 3.59
CA LEU A 80 -4.44 -2.96 4.54
C LEU A 80 -3.98 -3.02 6.01
N PRO A 81 -3.30 -4.09 6.48
CA PRO A 81 -2.89 -4.14 7.89
C PRO A 81 -1.88 -3.06 8.22
N THR A 82 -0.92 -2.79 7.32
CA THR A 82 0.20 -1.88 7.57
C THR A 82 -0.24 -0.42 7.68
N LEU A 83 -1.20 0.02 6.85
CA LEU A 83 -1.63 1.42 6.81
C LEU A 83 -2.89 1.70 7.64
N SER A 84 -3.67 0.68 8.03
CA SER A 84 -4.96 0.84 8.74
C SER A 84 -4.90 1.82 9.93
N SER A 85 -3.90 1.68 10.79
CA SER A 85 -3.74 2.52 11.98
C SER A 85 -3.36 3.96 11.65
N GLU A 86 -2.54 4.18 10.63
CA GLU A 86 -2.15 5.53 10.20
C GLU A 86 -3.31 6.23 9.49
N VAL A 87 -4.03 5.51 8.61
CA VAL A 87 -5.22 6.02 7.91
C VAL A 87 -6.34 6.37 8.91
N SER A 88 -6.49 5.60 9.99
CA SER A 88 -7.45 5.92 11.05
C SER A 88 -7.14 7.26 11.74
N ARG A 89 -5.87 7.66 11.80
CA ARG A 89 -5.43 8.92 12.43
C ARG A 89 -5.24 10.08 11.45
N SER A 90 -5.33 9.84 10.14
CA SER A 90 -5.14 10.84 9.10
C SER A 90 -6.42 11.61 8.76
N GLY A 91 -6.35 12.51 7.77
CA GLY A 91 -7.51 13.24 7.26
C GLY A 91 -8.42 12.39 6.37
N ASP A 92 -9.56 12.96 5.99
CA ASP A 92 -10.61 12.27 5.23
C ASP A 92 -10.17 11.84 3.83
N GLN A 93 -9.22 12.57 3.22
CA GLN A 93 -8.67 12.19 1.92
C GLN A 93 -7.91 10.85 1.98
N ALA A 94 -7.10 10.65 3.01
CA ALA A 94 -6.38 9.39 3.18
C ALA A 94 -7.32 8.24 3.57
N ARG A 95 -8.40 8.52 4.33
CA ARG A 95 -9.46 7.53 4.58
C ARG A 95 -10.17 7.12 3.28
N ALA A 96 -10.52 8.09 2.44
CA ALA A 96 -11.18 7.84 1.16
C ALA A 96 -10.27 7.08 0.18
N ALA A 97 -8.96 7.34 0.18
CA ALA A 97 -8.00 6.61 -0.63
C ALA A 97 -7.81 5.14 -0.18
N PHE A 98 -8.18 4.81 1.06
CA PHE A 98 -8.02 3.48 1.64
C PHE A 98 -9.25 2.56 1.48
N SER A 99 -10.37 3.11 1.00
CA SER A 99 -11.61 2.38 0.70
C SER A 99 -11.68 1.93 -0.75
#